data_AF-A0A939HVH0-F1
#
_entry.id   AF-A0A939HVH0-F1
#
_cell.length_a   1.000
_cell.length_b   1.000
_cell.length_c   1.000
_cell.angle_alpha   90.00
_cell.angle_beta   90.00
_cell.angle_gamma   90.00
#
_symmetry.space_group_name_H-M   'P 1'
#
loop_
_entity.id
_entity.type
_entity.pdbx_description
1 polymer ?
#
loop_
_entity_poly.entity_id
_entity_poly.type
_entity_poly.pdbx_seq_one_letter_code
_entity_poly.pdbx_strand_id
1 'polypeptide(L)'
;MAELDAWQMLNLPVDEVLDLYNRLVDPNGAYKVDAVALDSAIAPYSFQNIGFLGYAQQFLAGTEVGEPVVLVPASKHYSLPKGAAVLGLGANNMLTVPLDVYGRMDVEALTAAIESCVSKKQPIIAVVAVFGTTEEGCVDPLTSVLDLRNEYHLNNNVEFAVHGDAAWGGYFAALLWDSADPPQGTESGLPMSDYVIEQYQNLKHTDTITIDPHKTGYLPYPAGALCYRNMAMRSLIAFEAPYINTGDDNDTPDELILGTYGIEGSKPGAAAAGVYLSHAAIPLTRQGYGKILGRTIFNCKAFHLSLVKARLESEEKDGFIVVPTPKLEFLAIEPLLGKTPKEILNDTSGALLDALRQTGSDLNIITYAFNYKVNGAFVQDLALVNDFNKRIYDRVSVKADGRDIYNYEILLSTTDFVKDYYGEVFFNDYRDRLLRGGTDSSGETKISVMRSTIMDPWITEYVDGAPFVEYIVAKLFDIVREVVAEVRGDSAMSVG
;
A
#
# COMPACT_ATOMS: atom_id res chain seq x y z
N MET A 1 23.35 -26.51 -14.74
CA MET A 1 21.89 -26.65 -14.55
C MET A 1 21.41 -28.09 -14.61
N ALA A 2 21.82 -28.94 -15.56
CA ALA A 2 21.32 -30.32 -15.66
C ALA A 2 21.54 -31.24 -14.44
N GLU A 3 22.41 -30.85 -13.51
CA GLU A 3 22.71 -31.59 -12.27
C GLU A 3 21.99 -31.03 -11.03
N LEU A 4 21.24 -29.92 -11.16
CA LEU A 4 20.55 -29.30 -10.04
C LEU A 4 19.34 -30.15 -9.61
N ASP A 5 19.12 -30.25 -8.31
CA ASP A 5 17.90 -30.86 -7.78
C ASP A 5 16.69 -29.92 -7.89
N ALA A 6 15.50 -30.44 -7.56
CA ALA A 6 14.25 -29.67 -7.65
C ALA A 6 14.26 -28.40 -6.78
N TRP A 7 14.89 -28.44 -5.60
CA TRP A 7 14.98 -27.29 -4.71
C TRP A 7 15.87 -26.21 -5.32
N GLN A 8 17.04 -26.59 -5.84
CA GLN A 8 17.98 -25.68 -6.48
C GLN A 8 17.38 -25.04 -7.75
N MET A 9 16.64 -25.80 -8.56
CA MET A 9 15.97 -25.29 -9.76
C MET A 9 14.90 -24.24 -9.44
N LEU A 10 14.18 -24.40 -8.33
CA LEU A 10 13.13 -23.48 -7.88
C LEU A 10 13.66 -22.22 -7.18
N ASN A 11 14.98 -22.14 -6.96
CA ASN A 11 15.66 -21.00 -6.35
C ASN A 11 16.72 -20.39 -7.27
N LEU A 12 16.55 -20.51 -8.59
CA LEU A 12 17.39 -19.81 -9.56
C LEU A 12 17.02 -18.31 -9.61
N PRO A 13 18.00 -17.40 -9.74
CA PRO A 13 17.76 -15.97 -9.96
C PRO A 13 16.75 -15.70 -11.07
N VAL A 14 15.83 -14.76 -10.84
CA VAL A 14 14.77 -14.40 -11.80
C VAL A 14 15.36 -14.08 -13.18
N ASP A 15 16.36 -13.20 -13.23
CA ASP A 15 16.99 -12.82 -14.50
C ASP A 15 17.80 -13.96 -15.12
N GLU A 16 18.33 -14.90 -14.33
CA GLU A 16 18.97 -16.09 -14.87
C GLU A 16 17.96 -16.98 -15.59
N VAL A 17 16.79 -17.21 -14.98
CA VAL A 17 15.71 -18.00 -15.58
C VAL A 17 15.21 -17.36 -16.88
N LEU A 18 14.99 -16.04 -16.88
CA LEU A 18 14.52 -15.31 -18.06
C LEU A 18 15.53 -15.35 -19.23
N ASP A 19 16.81 -15.35 -18.92
CA ASP A 19 17.88 -15.34 -19.92
C ASP A 19 18.18 -16.73 -20.51
N LEU A 20 17.69 -17.82 -19.90
CA LEU A 20 17.93 -19.19 -20.40
C LEU A 20 17.46 -19.38 -21.84
N TYR A 21 16.30 -18.83 -22.19
CA TYR A 21 15.78 -18.90 -23.54
C TYR A 21 16.76 -18.25 -24.53
N ASN A 22 17.19 -17.01 -24.22
CA ASN A 22 18.11 -16.24 -25.07
C ASN A 22 19.45 -16.95 -25.26
N ARG A 23 20.01 -17.56 -24.20
CA ARG A 23 21.28 -18.33 -24.30
C ARG A 23 21.18 -19.52 -25.25
N LEU A 24 20.01 -20.15 -25.35
CA LEU A 24 19.80 -21.31 -26.21
C LEU A 24 19.64 -20.88 -27.67
N VAL A 25 18.90 -19.79 -27.93
CA VAL A 25 18.59 -19.34 -29.29
C VAL A 25 19.60 -18.37 -29.89
N ASP A 26 20.53 -17.83 -29.09
CA ASP A 26 21.53 -16.86 -29.56
C ASP A 26 22.30 -17.44 -30.79
N PRO A 27 22.22 -16.80 -31.97
CA PRO A 27 22.91 -17.27 -33.17
C PRO A 27 24.44 -17.24 -33.04
N ASN A 28 24.95 -16.41 -32.13
CA ASN A 28 26.37 -16.34 -31.78
C ASN A 28 26.73 -17.20 -30.55
N GLY A 29 25.73 -17.80 -29.91
CA GLY A 29 25.87 -18.59 -28.70
C GLY A 29 26.43 -19.99 -28.94
N ALA A 30 26.60 -20.74 -27.86
CA ALA A 30 27.15 -22.09 -27.92
C ALA A 30 26.16 -23.13 -28.50
N TYR A 31 24.85 -22.91 -28.34
CA TYR A 31 23.82 -23.90 -28.66
C TYR A 31 23.10 -23.65 -29.98
N LYS A 32 22.74 -22.38 -30.28
CA LYS A 32 22.12 -21.95 -31.56
C LYS A 32 20.87 -22.76 -31.92
N VAL A 33 20.05 -23.02 -30.91
CA VAL A 33 18.79 -23.74 -31.07
C VAL A 33 17.83 -22.85 -31.86
N ASP A 34 17.17 -23.41 -32.87
CA ASP A 34 16.09 -22.72 -33.57
C ASP A 34 14.95 -22.39 -32.58
N ALA A 35 14.46 -21.15 -32.59
CA ALA A 35 13.47 -20.66 -31.65
C ALA A 35 12.15 -21.46 -31.72
N VAL A 36 11.65 -21.71 -32.92
CA VAL A 36 10.41 -22.46 -33.14
C VAL A 36 10.56 -23.91 -32.68
N ALA A 37 11.72 -24.51 -32.93
CA ALA A 37 12.04 -25.85 -32.44
C ALA A 37 12.11 -25.89 -30.90
N LEU A 38 12.70 -24.87 -30.27
CA LEU A 38 12.77 -24.77 -28.81
C LEU A 38 11.37 -24.62 -28.21
N ASP A 39 10.56 -23.70 -28.71
CA ASP A 39 9.18 -23.48 -28.26
C ASP A 39 8.34 -24.76 -28.36
N SER A 40 8.44 -25.44 -29.51
CA SER A 40 7.76 -26.72 -29.73
C SER A 40 8.22 -27.80 -28.75
N ALA A 41 9.51 -27.81 -28.38
CA ALA A 41 10.07 -28.79 -27.46
C ALA A 41 9.68 -28.52 -26.00
N ILE A 42 9.57 -27.26 -25.58
CA ILE A 42 9.20 -26.89 -24.20
C ILE A 42 7.70 -26.85 -23.97
N ALA A 43 6.88 -26.64 -25.01
CA ALA A 43 5.43 -26.48 -24.89
C ALA A 43 4.74 -27.62 -24.11
N PRO A 44 5.05 -28.91 -24.29
CA PRO A 44 4.44 -29.99 -23.51
C PRO A 44 4.77 -29.97 -22.02
N TYR A 45 5.78 -29.20 -21.61
CA TYR A 45 6.32 -29.10 -20.25
C TYR A 45 6.10 -27.73 -19.61
N SER A 46 5.60 -26.76 -20.37
CA SER A 46 5.46 -25.38 -19.89
C SER A 46 4.36 -25.29 -18.82
N PHE A 47 4.61 -24.47 -17.80
CA PHE A 47 3.65 -24.26 -16.72
C PHE A 47 2.29 -23.77 -17.25
N GLN A 48 2.28 -22.97 -18.31
CA GLN A 48 1.07 -22.50 -18.98
C GLN A 48 0.20 -23.65 -19.53
N ASN A 49 0.80 -24.68 -20.10
CA ASN A 49 0.07 -25.78 -20.75
C ASN A 49 -0.34 -26.89 -19.78
N ILE A 50 0.51 -27.21 -18.80
CA ILE A 50 0.24 -28.31 -17.86
C ILE A 50 -0.46 -27.83 -16.57
N GLY A 51 -0.42 -26.52 -16.30
CA GLY A 51 -0.95 -25.90 -15.09
C GLY A 51 -0.25 -26.38 -13.81
N PHE A 52 -0.70 -25.86 -12.67
CA PHE A 52 -0.10 -26.18 -11.37
C PHE A 52 -0.21 -27.68 -11.01
N LEU A 53 -1.35 -28.32 -11.33
CA LEU A 53 -1.55 -29.74 -11.05
C LEU A 53 -0.62 -30.63 -11.87
N GLY A 54 -0.50 -30.39 -13.17
CA GLY A 54 0.41 -31.13 -14.03
C GLY A 54 1.86 -30.90 -13.64
N TYR A 55 2.22 -29.65 -13.33
CA TYR A 55 3.56 -29.30 -12.85
C TYR A 55 3.92 -30.05 -11.57
N ALA A 56 3.03 -30.03 -10.57
CA ALA A 56 3.26 -30.72 -9.30
C ALA A 56 3.40 -32.24 -9.49
N GLN A 57 2.53 -32.86 -10.30
CA GLN A 57 2.59 -34.30 -10.56
C GLN A 57 3.84 -34.72 -11.33
N GLN A 58 4.30 -33.90 -12.27
CA GLN A 58 5.39 -34.26 -13.17
C GLN A 58 6.77 -33.92 -12.60
N PHE A 59 6.91 -32.78 -11.92
CA PHE A 59 8.21 -32.23 -11.51
C PHE A 59 8.44 -32.22 -10.00
N LEU A 60 7.38 -32.20 -9.18
CA LEU A 60 7.51 -32.15 -7.72
C LEU A 60 7.21 -33.49 -7.05
N ALA A 61 6.46 -34.38 -7.70
CA ALA A 61 6.11 -35.68 -7.14
C ALA A 61 7.35 -36.51 -6.79
N GLY A 62 7.44 -36.97 -5.54
CA GLY A 62 8.58 -37.75 -5.05
C GLY A 62 9.81 -36.93 -4.66
N THR A 63 9.76 -35.60 -4.79
CA THR A 63 10.75 -34.68 -4.22
C THR A 63 10.39 -34.33 -2.77
N GLU A 64 11.34 -33.72 -2.05
CA GLU A 64 11.11 -33.19 -0.70
C GLU A 64 10.56 -31.75 -0.71
N VAL A 65 10.29 -31.19 -1.89
CA VAL A 65 9.86 -29.79 -2.04
C VAL A 65 8.39 -29.66 -1.68
N GLY A 66 8.08 -28.69 -0.82
CA GLY A 66 6.72 -28.34 -0.41
C GLY A 66 5.97 -27.47 -1.42
N GLU A 67 4.70 -27.22 -1.16
CA GLU A 67 3.88 -26.34 -2.01
C GLU A 67 4.42 -24.90 -1.99
N PRO A 68 4.67 -24.26 -3.13
CA PRO A 68 5.21 -22.91 -3.17
C PRO A 68 4.25 -21.87 -2.57
N VAL A 69 4.80 -20.78 -2.05
CA VAL A 69 4.05 -19.73 -1.36
C VAL A 69 4.42 -18.34 -1.85
N VAL A 70 3.59 -17.36 -1.52
CA VAL A 70 3.93 -15.93 -1.60
C VAL A 70 3.88 -15.36 -0.19
N LEU A 71 4.92 -14.62 0.20
CA LEU A 71 4.92 -13.88 1.46
C LEU A 71 4.33 -12.49 1.22
N VAL A 72 3.34 -12.13 2.01
CA VAL A 72 2.57 -10.90 1.87
C VAL A 72 2.38 -10.26 3.23
N PRO A 73 2.40 -8.92 3.36
CA PRO A 73 2.14 -8.29 4.64
C PRO A 73 0.68 -8.50 5.03
N ALA A 74 0.40 -8.39 6.32
CA ALA A 74 -0.96 -8.39 6.85
C ALA A 74 -1.83 -7.31 6.22
N SER A 75 -1.26 -6.14 5.91
CA SER A 75 -1.91 -5.01 5.24
C SER A 75 -2.20 -5.23 3.75
N LYS A 76 -1.92 -6.43 3.19
CA LYS A 76 -2.19 -6.77 1.79
C LYS A 76 -3.62 -6.46 1.38
N HIS A 77 -3.78 -5.97 0.16
CA HIS A 77 -5.09 -5.81 -0.44
C HIS A 77 -5.70 -7.18 -0.80
N TYR A 78 -7.04 -7.31 -0.68
CA TYR A 78 -7.76 -8.56 -0.92
C TYR A 78 -7.58 -9.13 -2.34
N SER A 79 -7.08 -8.33 -3.30
CA SER A 79 -6.73 -8.80 -4.63
C SER A 79 -5.66 -9.88 -4.63
N LEU A 80 -4.75 -9.90 -3.67
CA LEU A 80 -3.66 -10.86 -3.58
C LEU A 80 -4.16 -12.28 -3.26
N PRO A 81 -4.88 -12.55 -2.14
CA PRO A 81 -5.45 -13.87 -1.91
C PRO A 81 -6.48 -14.29 -2.97
N LYS A 82 -7.22 -13.32 -3.54
CA LYS A 82 -8.11 -13.59 -4.69
C LYS A 82 -7.31 -14.03 -5.93
N GLY A 83 -6.18 -13.38 -6.20
CA GLY A 83 -5.28 -13.73 -7.30
C GLY A 83 -4.70 -15.13 -7.14
N ALA A 84 -4.23 -15.49 -5.94
CA ALA A 84 -3.77 -16.85 -5.65
C ALA A 84 -4.86 -17.90 -5.86
N ALA A 85 -6.10 -17.61 -5.46
CA ALA A 85 -7.23 -18.50 -5.72
C ALA A 85 -7.52 -18.66 -7.22
N VAL A 86 -7.51 -17.55 -7.99
CA VAL A 86 -7.72 -17.58 -9.44
C VAL A 86 -6.61 -18.34 -10.17
N LEU A 87 -5.35 -18.21 -9.74
CA LEU A 87 -4.20 -18.90 -10.32
C LEU A 87 -4.12 -20.39 -9.95
N GLY A 88 -5.00 -20.88 -9.08
CA GLY A 88 -4.97 -22.26 -8.59
C GLY A 88 -3.91 -22.54 -7.53
N LEU A 89 -3.20 -21.52 -7.04
CA LEU A 89 -2.25 -21.61 -5.93
C LEU A 89 -2.98 -21.79 -4.58
N GLY A 90 -4.16 -21.18 -4.46
CA GLY A 90 -4.97 -21.20 -3.24
C GLY A 90 -4.59 -20.09 -2.25
N ALA A 91 -5.59 -19.47 -1.63
CA ALA A 91 -5.38 -18.34 -0.72
C ALA A 91 -4.55 -18.70 0.52
N ASN A 92 -4.55 -19.96 0.95
CA ASN A 92 -3.76 -20.44 2.09
C ASN A 92 -2.25 -20.49 1.81
N ASN A 93 -1.85 -20.44 0.54
CA ASN A 93 -0.45 -20.34 0.12
C ASN A 93 0.03 -18.87 0.01
N MET A 94 -0.81 -17.91 0.43
CA MET A 94 -0.41 -16.53 0.71
C MET A 94 -0.08 -16.39 2.19
N LEU A 95 1.17 -16.68 2.56
CA LEU A 95 1.60 -16.61 3.96
C LEU A 95 1.68 -15.15 4.41
N THR A 96 0.93 -14.83 5.45
CA THR A 96 0.80 -13.47 5.95
C THR A 96 1.89 -13.16 6.97
N VAL A 97 2.64 -12.09 6.74
CA VAL A 97 3.63 -11.52 7.66
C VAL A 97 2.95 -10.44 8.50
N PRO A 98 3.00 -10.49 9.84
CA PRO A 98 2.37 -9.49 10.72
C PRO A 98 2.99 -8.09 10.55
N LEU A 99 2.31 -7.07 11.08
CA LEU A 99 2.81 -5.70 11.06
C LEU A 99 3.54 -5.31 12.35
N ASP A 100 4.52 -4.42 12.20
CA ASP A 100 5.19 -3.74 13.29
C ASP A 100 4.29 -2.67 13.94
N VAL A 101 4.82 -1.96 14.95
CA VAL A 101 4.09 -0.89 15.66
C VAL A 101 3.77 0.34 14.80
N TYR A 102 4.36 0.45 13.61
CA TYR A 102 4.09 1.53 12.64
C TYR A 102 3.08 1.10 11.57
N GLY A 103 2.59 -0.14 11.59
CA GLY A 103 1.67 -0.66 10.58
C GLY A 103 2.36 -1.01 9.27
N ARG A 104 3.66 -1.31 9.31
CA ARG A 104 4.48 -1.77 8.18
C ARG A 104 4.81 -3.24 8.36
N MET A 105 5.21 -3.94 7.30
CA MET A 105 5.67 -5.33 7.41
C MET A 105 6.76 -5.48 8.47
N ASP A 106 6.58 -6.43 9.40
CA ASP A 106 7.58 -6.77 10.40
C ASP A 106 8.72 -7.59 9.76
N VAL A 107 9.92 -7.01 9.73
CA VAL A 107 11.12 -7.62 9.10
C VAL A 107 11.62 -8.83 9.89
N GLU A 108 11.48 -8.84 11.22
CA GLU A 108 11.86 -10.00 12.05
C GLU A 108 10.91 -11.16 11.77
N ALA A 109 9.62 -10.89 11.67
CA ALA A 109 8.62 -11.88 11.31
C ALA A 109 8.77 -12.38 9.86
N LEU A 110 9.15 -11.50 8.92
CA LEU A 110 9.49 -11.90 7.55
C LEU A 110 10.68 -12.85 7.54
N THR A 111 11.75 -12.52 8.26
CA THR A 111 12.94 -13.38 8.39
C THR A 111 12.55 -14.76 8.89
N ALA A 112 11.79 -14.83 9.98
CA ALA A 112 11.31 -16.10 10.54
C ALA A 112 10.42 -16.89 9.55
N ALA A 113 9.60 -16.20 8.75
CA ALA A 113 8.79 -16.82 7.71
C ALA A 113 9.64 -17.42 6.58
N ILE A 114 10.69 -16.71 6.14
CA ILE A 114 11.66 -17.21 5.16
C ILE A 114 12.39 -18.44 5.72
N GLU A 115 12.93 -18.39 6.94
CA GLU A 115 13.60 -19.52 7.59
C GLU A 115 12.70 -20.76 7.69
N SER A 116 11.42 -20.55 8.07
CA SER A 116 10.40 -21.60 8.12
C SER A 116 10.20 -22.23 6.74
N CYS A 117 10.09 -21.43 5.67
CA CYS A 117 9.97 -21.93 4.31
C CYS A 117 11.20 -22.74 3.89
N VAL A 118 12.40 -22.24 4.14
CA VAL A 118 13.67 -22.92 3.84
C VAL A 118 13.76 -24.27 4.58
N SER A 119 13.44 -24.30 5.87
CA SER A 119 13.48 -25.52 6.69
C SER A 119 12.52 -26.61 6.20
N LYS A 120 11.40 -26.21 5.58
CA LYS A 120 10.37 -27.09 5.03
C LYS A 120 10.55 -27.36 3.53
N LYS A 121 11.63 -26.86 2.92
CA LYS A 121 11.85 -26.86 1.47
C LYS A 121 10.64 -26.34 0.69
N GLN A 122 10.05 -25.27 1.19
CA GLN A 122 8.88 -24.61 0.62
C GLN A 122 9.34 -23.42 -0.24
N PRO A 123 9.21 -23.46 -1.58
CA PRO A 123 9.70 -22.38 -2.43
C PRO A 123 8.90 -21.09 -2.22
N ILE A 124 9.58 -19.95 -2.25
CA ILE A 124 8.94 -18.64 -2.18
C ILE A 124 8.87 -18.09 -3.61
N ILE A 125 7.66 -17.96 -4.15
CA ILE A 125 7.44 -17.38 -5.49
C ILE A 125 7.80 -15.90 -5.47
N ALA A 126 7.26 -15.19 -4.48
CA ALA A 126 7.51 -13.77 -4.32
C ALA A 126 7.33 -13.29 -2.88
N VAL A 127 7.96 -12.18 -2.57
CA VAL A 127 7.66 -11.33 -1.42
C VAL A 127 7.02 -10.04 -1.95
N VAL A 128 5.88 -9.65 -1.39
CA VAL A 128 5.19 -8.40 -1.75
C VAL A 128 5.52 -7.31 -0.74
N ALA A 129 6.01 -6.17 -1.20
CA ALA A 129 6.15 -4.96 -0.39
C ALA A 129 5.08 -3.94 -0.82
N VAL A 130 4.28 -3.44 0.12
CA VAL A 130 3.18 -2.50 -0.15
C VAL A 130 3.67 -1.06 0.00
N PHE A 131 3.41 -0.25 -1.02
CA PHE A 131 3.68 1.18 -1.04
C PHE A 131 2.34 1.92 -0.96
N GLY A 132 2.00 2.37 0.25
CA GLY A 132 0.70 2.95 0.57
C GLY A 132 -0.32 1.87 0.90
N THR A 133 -0.24 1.33 2.12
CA THR A 133 -1.22 0.37 2.64
C THR A 133 -2.64 0.94 2.53
N THR A 134 -3.60 0.07 2.25
CA THR A 134 -4.98 0.50 1.90
C THR A 134 -5.61 1.31 3.04
N GLU A 135 -5.35 0.90 4.28
CA GLU A 135 -6.01 1.46 5.45
C GLU A 135 -5.21 2.59 6.11
N GLU A 136 -3.88 2.49 6.22
CA GLU A 136 -3.04 3.40 6.99
C GLU A 136 -2.11 4.28 6.12
N GLY A 137 -1.94 3.95 4.84
CA GLY A 137 -1.04 4.67 3.93
C GLY A 137 0.44 4.45 4.23
N CYS A 138 0.79 3.37 4.94
CA CYS A 138 2.16 3.03 5.32
C CYS A 138 2.97 2.53 4.11
N VAL A 139 4.29 2.62 4.20
CA VAL A 139 5.23 2.11 3.19
C VAL A 139 6.08 1.01 3.82
N ASP A 140 6.07 -0.17 3.22
CA ASP A 140 6.83 -1.32 3.74
C ASP A 140 8.36 -1.14 3.59
N PRO A 141 9.16 -1.81 4.44
CA PRO A 141 10.63 -1.74 4.45
C PRO A 141 11.25 -2.51 3.27
N LEU A 142 11.05 -2.02 2.04
CA LEU A 142 11.58 -2.63 0.83
C LEU A 142 13.10 -2.82 0.86
N THR A 143 13.87 -1.88 1.44
CA THR A 143 15.32 -2.03 1.58
C THR A 143 15.65 -3.34 2.30
N SER A 144 15.00 -3.59 3.45
CA SER A 144 15.22 -4.82 4.21
C SER A 144 14.74 -6.08 3.48
N VAL A 145 13.65 -6.00 2.71
CA VAL A 145 13.19 -7.13 1.87
C VAL A 145 14.24 -7.50 0.82
N LEU A 146 14.84 -6.50 0.17
CA LEU A 146 15.88 -6.71 -0.84
C LEU A 146 17.18 -7.23 -0.21
N ASP A 147 17.56 -6.72 0.97
CA ASP A 147 18.72 -7.21 1.72
C ASP A 147 18.54 -8.68 2.11
N LEU A 148 17.36 -9.06 2.61
CA LEU A 148 17.02 -10.45 2.91
C LEU A 148 17.09 -11.32 1.65
N ARG A 149 16.56 -10.88 0.51
CA ARG A 149 16.70 -11.63 -0.76
C ARG A 149 18.17 -11.90 -1.08
N ASN A 150 19.01 -10.86 -1.02
CA ASN A 150 20.43 -10.98 -1.32
C ASN A 150 21.16 -11.89 -0.32
N GLU A 151 20.87 -11.74 0.98
CA GLU A 151 21.47 -12.56 2.03
C GLU A 151 21.15 -14.04 1.85
N TYR A 152 19.87 -14.38 1.66
CA TYR A 152 19.42 -15.76 1.51
C TYR A 152 19.85 -16.37 0.17
N HIS A 153 19.97 -15.57 -0.89
CA HIS A 153 20.56 -16.02 -2.15
C HIS A 153 22.02 -16.46 -1.93
N LEU A 154 22.84 -15.59 -1.31
CA LEU A 154 24.26 -15.84 -1.10
C LEU A 154 24.56 -16.97 -0.10
N ASN A 155 23.79 -17.05 0.98
CA ASN A 155 24.09 -17.94 2.11
C ASN A 155 23.32 -19.26 2.06
N ASN A 156 22.16 -19.30 1.38
CA ASN A 156 21.24 -20.45 1.44
C ASN A 156 20.81 -20.95 0.05
N ASN A 157 21.23 -20.29 -1.04
CA ASN A 157 20.75 -20.56 -2.40
C ASN A 157 19.21 -20.53 -2.46
N VAL A 158 18.64 -19.50 -1.84
CA VAL A 158 17.19 -19.23 -1.79
C VAL A 158 16.91 -17.95 -2.54
N GLU A 159 15.95 -17.99 -3.44
CA GLU A 159 15.61 -16.87 -4.30
C GLU A 159 14.09 -16.65 -4.30
N PHE A 160 13.69 -15.40 -4.52
CA PHE A 160 12.29 -15.05 -4.71
C PHE A 160 12.15 -13.73 -5.48
N ALA A 161 11.08 -13.62 -6.26
CA ALA A 161 10.75 -12.34 -6.88
C ALA A 161 10.30 -11.33 -5.82
N VAL A 162 10.52 -10.03 -6.08
CA VAL A 162 9.99 -8.95 -5.24
C VAL A 162 8.97 -8.16 -6.04
N HIS A 163 7.74 -8.08 -5.53
CA HIS A 163 6.67 -7.28 -6.11
C HIS A 163 6.39 -6.05 -5.25
N GLY A 164 6.48 -4.86 -5.85
CA GLY A 164 6.01 -3.62 -5.23
C GLY A 164 4.52 -3.41 -5.52
N ASP A 165 3.65 -3.65 -4.54
CA ASP A 165 2.25 -3.21 -4.64
C ASP A 165 2.20 -1.71 -4.35
N ALA A 166 2.43 -0.91 -5.39
CA ALA A 166 2.37 0.55 -5.35
C ALA A 166 1.08 1.06 -6.02
N ALA A 167 -0.01 0.28 -5.95
CA ALA A 167 -1.27 0.68 -6.57
C ALA A 167 -1.70 2.07 -6.08
N TRP A 168 -1.58 2.31 -4.77
CA TRP A 168 -1.77 3.64 -4.18
C TRP A 168 -0.51 4.51 -4.25
N GLY A 169 0.64 3.98 -3.82
CA GLY A 169 1.87 4.76 -3.62
C GLY A 169 2.63 5.16 -4.89
N GLY A 170 2.40 4.50 -6.03
CA GLY A 170 3.32 4.58 -7.17
C GLY A 170 3.53 5.98 -7.73
N TYR A 171 2.48 6.82 -7.79
CA TYR A 171 2.63 8.20 -8.28
C TYR A 171 3.41 9.11 -7.32
N PHE A 172 3.52 8.78 -6.03
CA PHE A 172 4.35 9.55 -5.08
C PHE A 172 5.84 9.47 -5.43
N ALA A 173 6.27 8.50 -6.24
CA ALA A 173 7.63 8.47 -6.78
C ALA A 173 7.98 9.75 -7.57
N ALA A 174 7.00 10.49 -8.09
CA ALA A 174 7.22 11.80 -8.72
C ALA A 174 7.90 12.82 -7.78
N LEU A 175 7.80 12.65 -6.45
CA LEU A 175 8.49 13.48 -5.46
C LEU A 175 10.02 13.29 -5.44
N LEU A 176 10.55 12.27 -6.13
CA LEU A 176 11.99 11.98 -6.15
C LEU A 176 12.73 12.64 -7.32
N TRP A 177 12.02 13.03 -8.38
CA TRP A 177 12.64 13.44 -9.65
C TRP A 177 12.40 14.92 -9.93
N ASP A 178 13.44 15.64 -10.33
CA ASP A 178 13.31 17.00 -10.83
C ASP A 178 13.03 17.00 -12.35
N SER A 179 12.28 18.00 -12.82
CA SER A 179 12.19 18.32 -14.25
C SER A 179 13.58 18.68 -14.80
N ALA A 180 13.86 18.28 -16.04
CA ALA A 180 15.06 18.73 -16.75
C ALA A 180 15.08 20.26 -16.96
N ASP A 181 13.89 20.89 -17.06
CA ASP A 181 13.70 22.33 -17.16
C ASP A 181 12.59 22.74 -16.16
N PRO A 182 12.93 22.99 -14.88
CA PRO A 182 11.94 23.37 -13.88
C PRO A 182 11.50 24.82 -14.12
N PRO A 183 10.19 25.13 -14.18
CA PRO A 183 9.74 26.52 -14.26
C PRO A 183 10.25 27.29 -13.03
N GLN A 184 10.84 28.48 -13.24
CA GLN A 184 11.34 29.28 -12.12
C GLN A 184 10.21 29.63 -11.15
N GLY A 185 10.47 29.47 -9.84
CA GLY A 185 9.51 29.80 -8.78
C GLY A 185 8.46 28.73 -8.48
N THR A 186 8.59 27.50 -8.99
CA THR A 186 7.71 26.40 -8.56
C THR A 186 8.10 25.89 -7.18
N GLU A 187 7.29 26.20 -6.17
CA GLU A 187 7.34 25.51 -4.88
C GLU A 187 7.05 24.00 -5.08
N SER A 188 7.95 23.15 -4.59
CA SER A 188 7.72 21.70 -4.48
C SER A 188 6.77 21.42 -3.32
N GLY A 189 5.94 20.39 -3.45
CA GLY A 189 5.14 19.90 -2.31
C GLY A 189 6.03 19.38 -1.17
N LEU A 190 5.43 19.10 0.00
CA LEU A 190 6.17 18.55 1.15
C LEU A 190 6.84 17.22 0.73
N PRO A 191 8.16 17.08 0.89
CA PRO A 191 8.81 15.82 0.58
C PRO A 191 8.49 14.75 1.64
N MET A 192 8.57 13.48 1.23
CA MET A 192 8.33 12.31 2.10
C MET A 192 9.37 12.23 3.22
N SER A 193 9.12 11.49 4.31
CA SER A 193 10.11 11.27 5.38
C SER A 193 11.38 10.58 4.87
N ASP A 194 12.46 10.61 5.66
CA ASP A 194 13.74 9.98 5.25
C ASP A 194 13.58 8.47 5.06
N TYR A 195 12.87 7.83 5.98
CA TYR A 195 12.50 6.42 5.89
C TYR A 195 11.80 6.12 4.56
N VAL A 196 10.77 6.89 4.21
CA VAL A 196 9.97 6.65 3.00
C VAL A 196 10.80 6.91 1.73
N ILE A 197 11.61 7.98 1.71
CA ILE A 197 12.50 8.27 0.57
C ILE A 197 13.41 7.07 0.29
N GLU A 198 14.01 6.49 1.33
CA GLU A 198 14.86 5.31 1.20
C GLU A 198 14.13 4.14 0.53
N GLN A 199 12.89 3.86 0.94
CA GLN A 199 12.12 2.76 0.35
C GLN A 199 11.80 3.02 -1.14
N TYR A 200 11.40 4.25 -1.49
CA TYR A 200 11.10 4.60 -2.88
C TYR A 200 12.35 4.61 -3.78
N GLN A 201 13.53 4.97 -3.26
CA GLN A 201 14.79 4.89 -4.01
C GLN A 201 15.11 3.45 -4.44
N ASN A 202 14.66 2.48 -3.65
CA ASN A 202 14.85 1.05 -3.89
C ASN A 202 13.73 0.41 -4.73
N LEU A 203 12.64 1.12 -5.01
CA LEU A 203 11.50 0.57 -5.77
C LEU A 203 11.88 0.03 -7.15
N LYS A 204 12.89 0.63 -7.80
CA LYS A 204 13.46 0.17 -9.09
C LYS A 204 14.12 -1.22 -9.05
N HIS A 205 14.41 -1.75 -7.86
CA HIS A 205 15.03 -3.07 -7.66
C HIS A 205 14.01 -4.19 -7.43
N THR A 206 12.72 -3.86 -7.39
CA THR A 206 11.64 -4.84 -7.49
C THR A 206 11.60 -5.45 -8.89
N ASP A 207 11.09 -6.68 -9.02
CA ASP A 207 10.94 -7.34 -10.32
C ASP A 207 9.69 -6.86 -11.04
N THR A 208 8.64 -6.54 -10.27
CA THR A 208 7.39 -5.97 -10.79
C THR A 208 6.80 -4.93 -9.86
N ILE A 209 6.07 -3.97 -10.42
CA ILE A 209 5.36 -2.92 -9.67
C ILE A 209 3.94 -2.79 -10.19
N THR A 210 2.94 -2.86 -9.30
CA THR A 210 1.58 -2.40 -9.61
C THR A 210 1.46 -0.91 -9.32
N ILE A 211 0.79 -0.16 -10.20
CA ILE A 211 0.51 1.28 -10.03
C ILE A 211 -0.83 1.63 -10.66
N ASP A 212 -1.67 2.41 -9.98
CA ASP A 212 -2.99 2.76 -10.49
C ASP A 212 -3.12 4.26 -10.83
N PRO A 213 -3.13 4.62 -12.12
CA PRO A 213 -3.54 5.96 -12.56
C PRO A 213 -4.90 6.41 -12.01
N HIS A 214 -5.86 5.49 -11.86
CA HIS A 214 -7.20 5.84 -11.31
C HIS A 214 -7.24 6.05 -9.78
N LYS A 215 -6.10 5.89 -9.09
CA LYS A 215 -5.96 6.21 -7.66
C LYS A 215 -5.28 7.57 -7.53
N THR A 216 -4.00 7.60 -7.18
CA THR A 216 -3.23 8.82 -6.91
C THR A 216 -2.75 9.51 -8.19
N GLY A 217 -3.00 8.92 -9.36
CA GLY A 217 -2.88 9.58 -10.65
C GLY A 217 -4.06 10.50 -10.99
N TYR A 218 -5.13 10.58 -10.18
CA TYR A 218 -6.30 11.44 -10.45
C TYR A 218 -7.00 11.17 -11.79
N LEU A 219 -6.83 9.98 -12.39
CA LEU A 219 -7.60 9.61 -13.56
C LEU A 219 -8.95 8.99 -13.19
N PRO A 220 -9.98 9.14 -14.05
CA PRO A 220 -11.19 8.35 -13.93
C PRO A 220 -10.91 6.85 -14.07
N TYR A 221 -11.70 6.03 -13.38
CA TYR A 221 -11.77 4.60 -13.64
C TYR A 221 -12.22 4.33 -15.09
N PRO A 222 -11.77 3.23 -15.73
CA PRO A 222 -10.72 2.30 -15.28
C PRO A 222 -9.32 2.67 -15.81
N ALA A 223 -8.31 2.62 -14.94
CA ALA A 223 -6.90 2.71 -15.31
C ALA A 223 -5.99 2.14 -14.21
N GLY A 224 -5.59 0.87 -14.35
CA GLY A 224 -4.52 0.22 -13.58
C GLY A 224 -3.34 -0.14 -14.48
N ALA A 225 -2.16 -0.35 -13.89
CA ALA A 225 -0.96 -0.71 -14.63
C ALA A 225 -0.04 -1.67 -13.84
N LEU A 226 0.72 -2.45 -14.59
CA LEU A 226 1.78 -3.33 -14.11
C LEU A 226 3.06 -3.00 -14.89
N CYS A 227 4.15 -2.76 -14.16
CA CYS A 227 5.46 -2.50 -14.71
C CYS A 227 6.38 -3.68 -14.40
N TYR A 228 7.10 -4.18 -15.41
CA TYR A 228 8.14 -5.19 -15.24
C TYR A 228 9.50 -4.47 -15.26
N ARG A 229 10.40 -4.79 -14.32
CA ARG A 229 11.79 -4.32 -14.38
C ARG A 229 12.50 -4.92 -15.60
N ASN A 230 12.25 -6.20 -15.85
CA ASN A 230 12.74 -6.92 -17.02
C ASN A 230 11.57 -7.29 -17.93
N MET A 231 11.52 -6.68 -19.12
CA MET A 231 10.45 -6.86 -20.11
C MET A 231 10.26 -8.33 -20.52
N ALA A 232 11.28 -9.18 -20.44
CA ALA A 232 11.19 -10.60 -20.75
C ALA A 232 10.19 -11.36 -19.86
N MET A 233 9.92 -10.88 -18.63
CA MET A 233 8.94 -11.49 -17.72
C MET A 233 7.54 -11.60 -18.33
N ARG A 234 7.15 -10.64 -19.18
CA ARG A 234 5.82 -10.62 -19.81
C ARG A 234 5.56 -11.85 -20.68
N SER A 235 6.62 -12.46 -21.22
CA SER A 235 6.51 -13.64 -22.08
C SER A 235 6.08 -14.89 -21.31
N LEU A 236 6.28 -14.91 -19.98
CA LEU A 236 5.86 -16.02 -19.11
C LEU A 236 4.34 -16.22 -19.06
N ILE A 237 3.56 -15.22 -19.46
CA ILE A 237 2.08 -15.28 -19.50
C ILE A 237 1.51 -15.14 -20.92
N ALA A 238 2.38 -15.07 -21.94
CA ALA A 238 1.94 -14.84 -23.31
C ALA A 238 1.35 -16.12 -23.92
N PHE A 239 0.15 -16.00 -24.47
CA PHE A 239 -0.42 -16.99 -25.38
C PHE A 239 -0.47 -16.37 -26.78
N GLU A 240 0.30 -16.95 -27.71
CA GLU A 240 0.22 -16.54 -29.11
C GLU A 240 -1.12 -17.00 -29.70
N ALA A 241 -1.87 -16.04 -30.22
CA ALA A 241 -3.13 -16.31 -30.90
C ALA A 241 -2.83 -16.63 -32.38
N PRO A 242 -3.13 -17.86 -32.87
CA PRO A 242 -2.77 -18.30 -34.22
C PRO A 242 -3.51 -17.58 -35.38
N TYR A 243 -4.27 -16.52 -35.10
CA TYR A 243 -5.12 -15.80 -36.05
C TYR A 243 -4.68 -14.34 -36.31
N ILE A 244 -3.60 -13.86 -35.69
CA ILE A 244 -3.00 -12.56 -36.05
C ILE A 244 -1.76 -12.82 -36.90
N ASN A 245 -2.00 -13.00 -38.20
CA ASN A 245 -0.96 -12.88 -39.21
C ASN A 245 -0.80 -11.37 -39.47
N THR A 246 0.23 -10.73 -38.95
CA THR A 246 0.74 -9.48 -39.51
C THR A 246 1.37 -9.86 -40.84
N GLY A 247 0.53 -9.95 -41.88
CA GLY A 247 0.94 -10.51 -43.16
C GLY A 247 2.21 -9.85 -43.69
N ASP A 248 3.22 -10.67 -44.00
CA ASP A 248 4.45 -10.44 -44.81
C ASP A 248 5.18 -9.08 -44.79
N ASP A 249 4.78 -8.11 -43.98
CA ASP A 249 5.47 -6.86 -43.78
C ASP A 249 6.48 -7.08 -42.64
N ASN A 250 7.70 -7.46 -43.04
CA ASN A 250 8.91 -7.57 -42.20
C ASN A 250 9.29 -6.27 -41.43
N ASP A 251 8.44 -5.24 -41.43
CA ASP A 251 8.68 -3.92 -40.86
C ASP A 251 7.85 -3.62 -39.59
N THR A 252 6.90 -4.49 -39.20
CA THR A 252 6.22 -4.39 -37.89
C THR A 252 6.74 -5.45 -36.93
N PRO A 253 7.60 -5.10 -35.95
CA PRO A 253 8.06 -6.07 -34.95
C PRO A 253 6.88 -6.61 -34.13
N ASP A 254 6.95 -7.90 -33.76
CA ASP A 254 5.99 -8.64 -32.92
C ASP A 254 5.65 -7.95 -31.57
N GLU A 255 6.41 -6.92 -31.20
CA GLU A 255 6.21 -6.07 -30.02
C GLU A 255 4.89 -5.28 -29.99
N LEU A 256 4.15 -5.20 -31.10
CA LEU A 256 2.97 -4.34 -31.23
C LEU A 256 1.64 -4.96 -30.80
N ILE A 257 1.55 -6.27 -30.54
CA ILE A 257 0.30 -6.90 -30.06
C ILE A 257 0.26 -6.88 -28.53
N LEU A 258 0.03 -5.71 -27.95
CA LEU A 258 -0.05 -5.52 -26.48
C LEU A 258 -1.08 -6.41 -25.77
N GLY A 259 -2.07 -6.93 -26.50
CA GLY A 259 -3.13 -7.79 -25.96
C GLY A 259 -2.69 -9.21 -25.60
N THR A 260 -1.50 -9.66 -26.01
CA THR A 260 -0.97 -11.00 -25.67
C THR A 260 -0.31 -11.05 -24.29
N TYR A 261 0.10 -9.90 -23.76
CA TYR A 261 0.95 -9.81 -22.57
C TYR A 261 0.15 -9.38 -21.32
N GLY A 262 -0.96 -10.07 -21.03
CA GLY A 262 -1.82 -9.76 -19.90
C GLY A 262 -3.01 -10.70 -19.75
N ILE A 263 -3.84 -10.44 -18.74
CA ILE A 263 -5.06 -11.23 -18.46
C ILE A 263 -6.24 -10.79 -19.34
N GLU A 264 -6.31 -9.49 -19.64
CA GLU A 264 -7.39 -8.90 -20.43
C GLU A 264 -7.18 -9.11 -21.93
N GLY A 265 -8.28 -9.25 -22.69
CA GLY A 265 -8.26 -9.23 -24.15
C GLY A 265 -8.45 -7.81 -24.70
N SER A 266 -9.63 -7.53 -25.25
CA SER A 266 -9.99 -6.18 -25.70
C SER A 266 -9.98 -5.18 -24.55
N LYS A 267 -9.31 -4.05 -24.75
CA LYS A 267 -9.10 -3.00 -23.75
C LYS A 267 -9.24 -1.60 -24.38
N PRO A 268 -9.77 -0.60 -23.66
CA PRO A 268 -10.08 0.71 -24.23
C PRO A 268 -8.82 1.53 -24.48
N GLY A 269 -8.52 1.86 -25.74
CA GLY A 269 -7.44 2.79 -26.09
C GLY A 269 -7.60 4.18 -25.45
N ALA A 270 -8.84 4.57 -25.11
CA ALA A 270 -9.14 5.81 -24.39
C ALA A 270 -8.52 5.86 -22.98
N ALA A 271 -8.38 4.72 -22.28
CA ALA A 271 -7.72 4.69 -20.98
C ALA A 271 -6.23 5.03 -21.12
N ALA A 272 -5.54 4.42 -22.10
CA ALA A 272 -4.15 4.72 -22.40
C ALA A 272 -3.97 6.19 -22.85
N ALA A 273 -4.86 6.71 -23.70
CA ALA A 273 -4.84 8.11 -24.10
C ALA A 273 -5.06 9.07 -22.92
N GLY A 274 -5.94 8.72 -21.98
CA GLY A 274 -6.15 9.47 -20.74
C GLY A 274 -4.90 9.53 -19.87
N VAL A 275 -4.24 8.38 -19.65
CA VAL A 275 -2.97 8.30 -18.89
C VAL A 275 -1.90 9.14 -19.57
N TYR A 276 -1.74 8.99 -20.88
CA TYR A 276 -0.78 9.75 -21.67
C TYR A 276 -1.00 11.25 -21.57
N LEU A 277 -2.23 11.73 -21.80
CA LEU A 277 -2.56 13.15 -21.73
C LEU A 277 -2.32 13.70 -20.32
N SER A 278 -2.66 12.93 -19.30
CA SER A 278 -2.43 13.29 -17.91
C SER A 278 -0.94 13.45 -17.60
N HIS A 279 -0.09 12.51 -18.03
CA HIS A 279 1.37 12.60 -17.85
C HIS A 279 2.01 13.72 -18.68
N ALA A 280 1.47 13.99 -19.86
CA ALA A 280 1.93 15.10 -20.70
C ALA A 280 1.56 16.47 -20.12
N ALA A 281 0.39 16.60 -19.50
CA ALA A 281 -0.08 17.83 -18.88
C ALA A 281 0.48 18.04 -17.46
N ILE A 282 0.65 16.95 -16.71
CA ILE A 282 1.14 16.91 -15.34
C ILE A 282 2.33 15.93 -15.31
N PRO A 283 3.57 16.41 -15.48
CA PRO A 283 4.74 15.54 -15.56
C PRO A 283 4.93 14.69 -14.30
N LEU A 284 5.53 13.51 -14.45
CA LEU A 284 5.91 12.62 -13.34
C LEU A 284 7.18 13.11 -12.62
N THR A 285 7.18 14.38 -12.21
CA THR A 285 8.29 15.06 -11.53
C THR A 285 7.78 15.87 -10.34
N ARG A 286 8.70 16.42 -9.55
CA ARG A 286 8.40 17.31 -8.40
C ARG A 286 7.56 18.52 -8.77
N GLN A 287 7.69 19.02 -10.00
CA GLN A 287 6.94 20.19 -10.49
C GLN A 287 5.55 19.83 -11.02
N GLY A 288 5.31 18.56 -11.39
CA GLY A 288 4.00 18.04 -11.81
C GLY A 288 3.30 17.29 -10.68
N TYR A 289 3.19 15.96 -10.81
CA TYR A 289 2.52 15.11 -9.81
C TYR A 289 3.12 15.24 -8.41
N GLY A 290 4.43 15.43 -8.30
CA GLY A 290 5.08 15.63 -7.01
C GLY A 290 4.57 16.88 -6.27
N LYS A 291 4.18 17.93 -6.99
CA LYS A 291 3.58 19.13 -6.37
C LYS A 291 2.22 18.82 -5.76
N ILE A 292 1.36 18.16 -6.54
CA ILE A 292 0.00 17.78 -6.09
C ILE A 292 0.10 16.80 -4.92
N LEU A 293 0.89 15.75 -5.07
CA LEU A 293 0.98 14.69 -4.08
C LEU A 293 1.76 15.12 -2.84
N GLY A 294 2.81 15.92 -2.95
CA GLY A 294 3.45 16.53 -1.79
C GLY A 294 2.50 17.48 -1.04
N ARG A 295 1.58 18.16 -1.74
CA ARG A 295 0.50 18.92 -1.10
C ARG A 295 -0.48 18.00 -0.37
N THR A 296 -0.82 16.84 -0.91
CA THR A 296 -1.68 15.87 -0.20
C THR A 296 -1.02 15.28 1.06
N ILE A 297 0.29 15.01 1.03
CA ILE A 297 1.04 14.58 2.22
C ILE A 297 1.02 15.71 3.26
N PHE A 298 1.33 16.94 2.85
CA PHE A 298 1.26 18.10 3.73
C PHE A 298 -0.12 18.24 4.37
N ASN A 299 -1.18 18.13 3.57
CA ASN A 299 -2.56 18.23 4.02
C ASN A 299 -2.94 17.11 4.99
N CYS A 300 -2.49 15.87 4.74
CA CYS A 300 -2.70 14.74 5.66
C CYS A 300 -2.00 14.97 7.01
N LYS A 301 -0.76 15.48 6.98
CA LYS A 301 0.00 15.80 8.20
C LYS A 301 -0.57 17.01 8.94
N ALA A 302 -1.08 18.01 8.23
CA ALA A 302 -1.82 19.13 8.83
C ALA A 302 -3.11 18.66 9.50
N PHE A 303 -3.88 17.77 8.86
CA PHE A 303 -5.07 17.16 9.46
C PHE A 303 -4.70 16.35 10.72
N HIS A 304 -3.60 15.59 10.69
CA HIS A 304 -3.07 14.90 11.86
C HIS A 304 -2.77 15.87 13.01
N LEU A 305 -2.06 16.98 12.73
CA LEU A 305 -1.77 18.00 13.75
C LEU A 305 -3.04 18.64 14.31
N SER A 306 -4.03 18.92 13.46
CA SER A 306 -5.33 19.45 13.91
C SER A 306 -6.06 18.47 14.84
N LEU A 307 -6.04 17.15 14.55
CA LEU A 307 -6.57 16.12 15.45
C LEU A 307 -5.84 16.12 16.80
N VAL A 308 -4.51 16.22 16.79
CA VAL A 308 -3.71 16.22 18.03
C VAL A 308 -3.94 17.50 18.85
N LYS A 309 -4.03 18.66 18.20
CA LYS A 309 -4.38 19.93 18.85
C LYS A 309 -5.76 19.84 19.51
N ALA A 310 -6.76 19.37 18.77
CA ALA A 310 -8.12 19.22 19.28
C ALA A 310 -8.20 18.19 20.42
N ARG A 311 -7.40 17.11 20.36
CA ARG A 311 -7.26 16.13 21.45
C ARG A 311 -6.88 16.79 22.76
N LEU A 312 -5.84 17.64 22.75
CA LEU A 312 -5.33 18.29 23.97
C LEU A 312 -6.42 19.11 24.68
N GLU A 313 -7.32 19.72 23.91
CA GLU A 313 -8.45 20.47 24.46
C GLU A 313 -9.59 19.55 24.92
N SER A 314 -9.98 18.56 24.10
CA SER A 314 -11.10 17.66 24.38
C SER A 314 -10.89 16.74 25.58
N GLU A 315 -9.64 16.36 25.88
CA GLU A 315 -9.34 15.44 26.97
C GLU A 315 -9.69 16.02 28.35
N GLU A 316 -9.42 17.31 28.52
CA GLU A 316 -9.72 18.04 29.74
C GLU A 316 -11.16 18.54 29.77
N LYS A 317 -11.63 19.17 28.68
CA LYS A 317 -12.91 19.87 28.64
C LYS A 317 -14.11 18.93 28.41
N ASP A 318 -13.97 18.02 27.46
CA ASP A 318 -15.09 17.21 26.97
C ASP A 318 -15.03 15.75 27.51
N GLY A 319 -13.85 15.34 27.98
CA GLY A 319 -13.60 14.02 28.54
C GLY A 319 -13.58 12.93 27.48
N PHE A 320 -13.08 13.21 26.27
CA PHE A 320 -12.76 12.19 25.27
C PHE A 320 -11.41 12.49 24.62
N ILE A 321 -10.88 11.52 23.88
CA ILE A 321 -9.61 11.63 23.15
C ILE A 321 -9.77 11.05 21.75
N VAL A 322 -8.92 11.50 20.85
CA VAL A 322 -8.62 10.83 19.58
C VAL A 322 -7.21 10.26 19.62
N VAL A 323 -7.03 9.04 19.09
CA VAL A 323 -5.74 8.36 19.01
C VAL A 323 -5.48 8.00 17.55
N PRO A 324 -4.64 8.78 16.85
CA PRO A 324 -4.14 8.42 15.53
C PRO A 324 -3.34 7.12 15.54
N THR A 325 -3.43 6.35 14.46
CA THR A 325 -2.63 5.13 14.26
C THR A 325 -1.14 5.43 14.21
N PRO A 326 -0.66 6.44 13.44
CA PRO A 326 0.72 6.88 13.54
C PRO A 326 1.06 7.23 15.00
N LYS A 327 2.15 6.64 15.50
CA LYS A 327 2.57 6.86 16.88
C LYS A 327 2.92 8.34 17.08
N LEU A 328 2.39 8.92 18.15
CA LEU A 328 2.66 10.31 18.50
C LEU A 328 4.02 10.41 19.19
N GLU A 329 5.01 10.90 18.47
CA GLU A 329 6.29 11.32 19.06
C GLU A 329 6.19 12.78 19.49
N PHE A 330 5.81 13.01 20.75
CA PHE A 330 5.48 14.35 21.25
C PHE A 330 6.61 15.37 21.01
N LEU A 331 7.87 14.99 21.24
CA LEU A 331 9.03 15.84 21.01
C LEU A 331 9.19 16.25 19.53
N ALA A 332 8.77 15.39 18.60
CA ALA A 332 8.85 15.68 17.16
C ALA A 332 7.75 16.66 16.72
N ILE A 333 6.57 16.62 17.35
CA ILE A 333 5.43 17.48 16.99
C ILE A 333 5.36 18.78 17.81
N GLU A 334 6.00 18.86 18.97
CA GLU A 334 5.95 20.02 19.87
C GLU A 334 6.22 21.36 19.14
N PRO A 335 7.24 21.49 18.25
CA PRO A 335 7.47 22.73 17.52
C PRO A 335 6.34 23.13 16.56
N LEU A 336 5.53 22.16 16.14
CA LEU A 336 4.42 22.33 15.21
C LEU A 336 3.11 22.68 15.94
N LEU A 337 3.00 22.34 17.23
CA LEU A 337 1.80 22.60 18.01
C LEU A 337 1.52 24.11 18.09
N GLY A 338 0.31 24.50 17.70
CA GLY A 338 -0.12 25.91 17.66
C GLY A 338 0.30 26.67 16.40
N LYS A 339 1.04 26.06 15.46
CA LYS A 339 1.33 26.65 14.15
C LYS A 339 0.20 26.34 13.17
N THR A 340 -0.17 27.33 12.39
CA THR A 340 -1.09 27.18 11.26
C THR A 340 -0.37 26.61 10.04
N PRO A 341 -1.08 25.98 9.09
CA PRO A 341 -0.47 25.52 7.84
C PRO A 341 0.30 26.61 7.10
N LYS A 342 -0.20 27.84 7.10
CA LYS A 342 0.48 28.99 6.47
C LYS A 342 1.78 29.38 7.18
N GLU A 343 1.83 29.31 8.50
CA GLU A 343 3.07 29.58 9.25
C GLU A 343 4.12 28.50 9.00
N ILE A 344 3.71 27.23 8.89
CA ILE A 344 4.62 26.12 8.58
C ILE A 344 5.21 26.29 7.17
N LEU A 345 4.39 26.61 6.17
CA LEU A 345 4.86 26.81 4.79
C LEU A 345 5.76 28.03 4.63
N ASN A 346 5.54 29.07 5.44
CA ASN A 346 6.34 30.30 5.39
C ASN A 346 7.57 30.28 6.29
N ASP A 347 7.88 29.15 6.95
CA ASP A 347 9.07 29.03 7.77
C ASP A 347 10.33 29.03 6.91
N THR A 348 11.06 30.15 6.95
CA THR A 348 12.30 30.35 6.18
C THR A 348 13.46 29.51 6.69
N SER A 349 13.39 28.96 7.91
CA SER A 349 14.42 28.08 8.44
C SER A 349 14.32 26.65 7.91
N GLY A 350 13.14 26.25 7.41
CA GLY A 350 12.83 24.88 6.99
C GLY A 350 12.57 23.90 8.14
N ALA A 351 12.85 24.29 9.40
CA ALA A 351 12.77 23.41 10.55
C ALA A 351 11.34 22.89 10.81
N LEU A 352 10.30 23.69 10.56
CA LEU A 352 8.91 23.25 10.70
C LEU A 352 8.51 22.27 9.60
N LEU A 353 8.98 22.45 8.36
CA LEU A 353 8.72 21.50 7.28
C LEU A 353 9.47 20.18 7.53
N ASP A 354 10.70 20.25 8.02
CA ASP A 354 11.50 19.09 8.39
C ASP A 354 10.88 18.32 9.56
N ALA A 355 10.39 19.00 10.60
CA ALA A 355 9.64 18.36 11.67
C ALA A 355 8.33 17.73 11.14
N LEU A 356 7.60 18.45 10.28
CA LEU A 356 6.33 17.96 9.72
C LEU A 356 6.54 16.67 8.93
N ARG A 357 7.48 16.64 7.97
CA ARG A 357 7.69 15.46 7.10
C ARG A 357 7.96 14.17 7.87
N GLN A 358 8.61 14.24 9.03
CA GLN A 358 8.95 13.07 9.86
C GLN A 358 7.80 12.59 10.75
N THR A 359 6.65 13.28 10.79
CA THR A 359 5.55 12.97 11.73
C THR A 359 4.27 12.52 11.02
N GLY A 360 3.46 11.68 11.67
CA GLY A 360 2.20 11.19 11.10
C GLY A 360 2.37 10.05 10.11
N SER A 361 1.42 9.90 9.18
CA SER A 361 1.47 8.84 8.16
C SER A 361 2.62 9.04 7.17
N ASP A 362 3.05 7.92 6.58
CA ASP A 362 4.04 7.87 5.52
C ASP A 362 3.53 8.58 4.26
N LEU A 363 2.28 8.33 3.87
CA LEU A 363 1.60 8.97 2.74
C LEU A 363 0.34 9.72 3.20
N ASN A 364 -0.68 9.80 2.34
CA ASN A 364 -1.86 10.66 2.52
C ASN A 364 -3.11 9.93 3.04
N ILE A 365 -2.93 8.86 3.82
CA ILE A 365 -4.02 8.17 4.51
C ILE A 365 -3.71 8.19 5.99
N ILE A 366 -4.71 8.49 6.82
CA ILE A 366 -4.57 8.43 8.27
C ILE A 366 -5.80 7.75 8.88
N THR A 367 -5.52 6.85 9.81
CA THR A 367 -6.54 6.21 10.65
C THR A 367 -6.46 6.70 12.09
N TYR A 368 -7.60 6.70 12.77
CA TYR A 368 -7.72 7.13 14.16
C TYR A 368 -9.01 6.58 14.80
N ALA A 369 -9.00 6.43 16.11
CA ALA A 369 -10.18 6.04 16.90
C ALA A 369 -10.31 6.95 18.12
N PHE A 370 -11.52 7.02 18.65
CA PHE A 370 -11.82 7.80 19.83
C PHE A 370 -12.03 6.91 21.05
N ASN A 371 -11.70 7.43 22.23
CA ASN A 371 -12.09 6.86 23.51
C ASN A 371 -12.65 7.97 24.41
N TYR A 372 -13.50 7.63 25.37
CA TYR A 372 -14.23 8.57 26.21
C TYR A 372 -14.09 8.21 27.69
N LYS A 373 -14.33 9.20 28.55
CA LYS A 373 -14.34 9.02 30.00
C LYS A 373 -15.74 8.73 30.51
N VAL A 374 -15.84 7.82 31.47
CA VAL A 374 -17.01 7.57 32.33
C VAL A 374 -16.54 7.74 33.77
N ASN A 375 -17.24 8.56 34.57
CA ASN A 375 -16.86 8.85 35.95
C ASN A 375 -15.38 9.29 36.12
N GLY A 376 -14.87 10.09 35.16
CA GLY A 376 -13.51 10.63 35.19
C GLY A 376 -12.40 9.69 34.69
N ALA A 377 -12.69 8.43 34.40
CA ALA A 377 -11.73 7.45 33.88
C ALA A 377 -12.05 7.03 32.45
N PHE A 378 -11.04 6.76 31.62
CA PHE A 378 -11.23 6.26 30.26
C PHE A 378 -11.82 4.85 30.26
N VAL A 379 -12.73 4.58 29.32
CA VAL A 379 -13.29 3.24 29.13
C VAL A 379 -12.18 2.27 28.73
N GLN A 380 -12.18 1.11 29.40
CA GLN A 380 -11.20 0.03 29.22
C GLN A 380 -11.78 -1.18 28.46
N ASP A 381 -13.10 -1.25 28.34
CA ASP A 381 -13.80 -2.28 27.58
C ASP A 381 -13.75 -1.94 26.09
N LEU A 382 -13.01 -2.73 25.31
CA LEU A 382 -12.79 -2.46 23.90
C LEU A 382 -14.07 -2.60 23.06
N ALA A 383 -15.02 -3.44 23.46
CA ALA A 383 -16.31 -3.55 22.77
C ALA A 383 -17.13 -2.27 22.91
N LEU A 384 -17.12 -1.64 24.10
CA LEU A 384 -17.75 -0.32 24.29
C LEU A 384 -17.04 0.80 23.49
N VAL A 385 -15.71 0.74 23.39
CA VAL A 385 -14.94 1.68 22.56
C VAL A 385 -15.27 1.50 21.07
N ASN A 386 -15.43 0.27 20.59
CA ASN A 386 -15.85 -0.01 19.22
C ASN A 386 -17.27 0.49 18.94
N ASP A 387 -18.23 0.27 19.85
CA ASP A 387 -19.59 0.79 19.72
C ASP A 387 -19.60 2.33 19.65
N PHE A 388 -18.81 2.98 20.50
CA PHE A 388 -18.65 4.44 20.50
C PHE A 388 -18.15 4.96 19.14
N ASN A 389 -17.09 4.36 18.60
CA ASN A 389 -16.55 4.68 17.29
C ASN A 389 -17.55 4.42 16.15
N LYS A 390 -18.31 3.33 16.24
CA LYS A 390 -19.38 3.03 15.29
C LYS A 390 -20.48 4.10 15.31
N ARG A 391 -20.91 4.58 16.49
CA ARG A 391 -21.91 5.65 16.61
C ARG A 391 -21.45 6.97 16.00
N ILE A 392 -20.15 7.26 16.08
CA ILE A 392 -19.53 8.40 15.39
C ILE A 392 -19.60 8.16 13.88
N TYR A 393 -19.11 7.02 13.39
CA TYR A 393 -19.12 6.68 11.96
C TYR A 393 -20.53 6.75 11.34
N ASP A 394 -21.54 6.29 12.06
CA ASP A 394 -22.93 6.33 11.62
C ASP A 394 -23.44 7.79 11.39
N ARG A 395 -22.80 8.82 11.94
CA ARG A 395 -23.16 10.23 11.70
C ARG A 395 -22.38 10.88 10.56
N VAL A 396 -21.26 10.28 10.16
CA VAL A 396 -20.32 10.81 9.16
C VAL A 396 -20.22 9.90 7.94
N SER A 397 -21.26 9.11 7.67
CA SER A 397 -21.35 8.20 6.53
C SER A 397 -22.72 8.29 5.88
N VAL A 398 -22.73 8.25 4.54
CA VAL A 398 -23.96 8.22 3.75
C VAL A 398 -24.73 6.94 4.10
N LYS A 399 -26.01 7.08 4.43
CA LYS A 399 -26.86 5.92 4.72
C LYS A 399 -27.11 5.11 3.46
N ALA A 400 -27.20 3.79 3.63
CA ALA A 400 -27.35 2.84 2.54
C ALA A 400 -28.64 3.02 1.72
N ASP A 401 -29.66 3.71 2.25
CA ASP A 401 -30.87 4.04 1.50
C ASP A 401 -30.64 5.16 0.47
N GLY A 402 -29.51 5.88 0.55
CA GLY A 402 -29.03 6.85 -0.43
C GLY A 402 -29.95 8.05 -0.65
N ARG A 403 -30.93 8.27 0.23
CA ARG A 403 -31.99 9.28 0.04
C ARG A 403 -31.53 10.70 0.34
N ASP A 404 -30.51 10.83 1.17
CA ASP A 404 -29.93 12.10 1.57
C ASP A 404 -28.41 12.01 1.42
N ILE A 405 -27.85 12.87 0.58
CA ILE A 405 -26.41 13.02 0.38
C ILE A 405 -25.96 14.46 0.63
N TYR A 406 -26.89 15.36 0.98
CA TYR A 406 -26.62 16.80 1.08
C TYR A 406 -26.54 17.28 2.53
N ASN A 407 -27.12 16.56 3.49
CA ASN A 407 -27.12 16.96 4.90
C ASN A 407 -25.91 16.47 5.71
N TYR A 408 -24.78 16.21 5.05
CA TYR A 408 -23.54 15.81 5.72
C TYR A 408 -22.51 16.94 5.63
N GLU A 409 -22.02 17.38 6.80
CA GLU A 409 -20.92 18.36 6.87
C GLU A 409 -19.54 17.69 6.70
N ILE A 410 -19.44 16.39 7.03
CA ILE A 410 -18.23 15.59 6.88
C ILE A 410 -18.60 14.15 6.49
N LEU A 411 -17.82 13.57 5.59
CA LEU A 411 -17.92 12.17 5.20
C LEU A 411 -16.58 11.47 5.42
N LEU A 412 -16.61 10.34 6.12
CA LEU A 412 -15.46 9.52 6.45
C LEU A 412 -15.67 8.06 6.04
N SER A 413 -14.58 7.30 6.02
CA SER A 413 -14.61 5.84 5.92
C SER A 413 -14.29 5.21 7.28
N THR A 414 -14.53 3.91 7.42
CA THR A 414 -14.17 3.13 8.61
C THR A 414 -13.58 1.79 8.19
N THR A 415 -12.79 1.20 9.07
CA THR A 415 -12.25 -0.17 8.94
C THR A 415 -12.03 -0.78 10.32
N ASP A 416 -11.73 -2.08 10.37
CA ASP A 416 -11.46 -2.81 11.60
C ASP A 416 -10.02 -3.36 11.59
N PHE A 417 -9.22 -2.98 12.59
CA PHE A 417 -7.94 -3.64 12.86
C PHE A 417 -8.18 -4.94 13.60
N VAL A 418 -8.22 -6.06 12.86
CA VAL A 418 -8.44 -7.40 13.41
C VAL A 418 -7.11 -8.01 13.85
N LYS A 419 -7.01 -8.42 15.12
CA LYS A 419 -5.80 -8.97 15.75
C LYS A 419 -5.18 -10.13 14.95
N ASP A 420 -5.99 -11.11 14.57
CA ASP A 420 -5.53 -12.29 13.83
C ASP A 420 -5.07 -11.95 12.40
N TYR A 421 -5.54 -10.82 11.87
CA TYR A 421 -5.17 -10.38 10.53
C TYR A 421 -3.92 -9.50 10.55
N TYR A 422 -3.87 -8.51 11.44
CA TYR A 422 -2.81 -7.50 11.54
C TYR A 422 -1.59 -7.95 12.36
N GLY A 423 -1.75 -8.93 13.25
CA GLY A 423 -0.73 -9.40 14.17
C GLY A 423 -0.83 -8.75 15.56
N GLU A 424 -0.31 -9.46 16.57
CA GLU A 424 -0.43 -9.04 17.97
C GLU A 424 0.36 -7.76 18.27
N VAL A 425 1.51 -7.55 17.63
CA VAL A 425 2.41 -6.41 17.89
C VAL A 425 1.70 -5.09 17.59
N PHE A 426 1.25 -4.91 16.34
CA PHE A 426 0.49 -3.74 15.92
C PHE A 426 -0.80 -3.56 16.72
N PHE A 427 -1.60 -4.63 16.84
CA PHE A 427 -2.89 -4.59 17.53
C PHE A 427 -2.76 -4.17 19.00
N ASN A 428 -1.84 -4.79 19.73
CA ASN A 428 -1.65 -4.50 21.16
C ASN A 428 -1.07 -3.09 21.37
N ASP A 429 -0.09 -2.64 20.56
CA ASP A 429 0.43 -1.26 20.67
C ASP A 429 -0.69 -0.23 20.47
N TYR A 430 -1.52 -0.41 19.44
CA TYR A 430 -2.61 0.52 19.17
C TYR A 430 -3.70 0.48 20.24
N ARG A 431 -4.11 -0.72 20.69
CA ARG A 431 -5.04 -0.91 21.80
C ARG A 431 -4.55 -0.19 23.05
N ASP A 432 -3.30 -0.41 23.44
CA ASP A 432 -2.75 0.13 24.68
C ASP A 432 -2.69 1.67 24.63
N ARG A 433 -2.40 2.26 23.46
CA ARG A 433 -2.51 3.72 23.26
C ARG A 433 -3.95 4.22 23.37
N LEU A 434 -4.91 3.51 22.79
CA LEU A 434 -6.33 3.86 22.80
C LEU A 434 -6.95 3.77 24.19
N LEU A 435 -6.55 2.76 24.97
CA LEU A 435 -7.04 2.51 26.33
C LEU A 435 -6.21 3.21 27.44
N ARG A 436 -5.16 3.96 27.06
CA ARG A 436 -4.22 4.63 27.98
C ARG A 436 -3.48 3.65 28.91
N GLY A 437 -3.11 2.49 28.39
CA GLY A 437 -2.30 1.48 29.07
C GLY A 437 -3.07 0.65 30.11
N GLY A 438 -4.39 0.73 30.14
CA GLY A 438 -5.19 -0.16 30.98
C GLY A 438 -5.45 -1.52 30.32
N THR A 439 -6.14 -2.40 31.05
CA THR A 439 -6.36 -3.79 30.66
C THR A 439 -7.77 -3.97 30.10
N ASP A 440 -7.86 -4.43 28.85
CA ASP A 440 -9.12 -4.82 28.23
C ASP A 440 -9.63 -6.15 28.82
N SER A 441 -10.90 -6.16 29.23
CA SER A 441 -11.60 -7.33 29.78
C SER A 441 -12.66 -7.89 28.83
N SER A 442 -12.89 -7.28 27.67
CA SER A 442 -13.95 -7.66 26.74
C SER A 442 -13.64 -8.93 25.93
N GLY A 443 -12.37 -9.22 25.70
CA GLY A 443 -11.92 -10.31 24.82
C GLY A 443 -12.07 -10.00 23.34
N GLU A 444 -12.33 -8.74 22.99
CA GLU A 444 -12.49 -8.28 21.61
C GLU A 444 -11.17 -8.43 20.84
N THR A 445 -11.27 -8.95 19.61
CA THR A 445 -10.10 -9.18 18.74
C THR A 445 -10.03 -8.18 17.58
N LYS A 446 -10.76 -7.07 17.67
CA LYS A 446 -10.76 -6.01 16.66
C LYS A 446 -10.87 -4.61 17.27
N ILE A 447 -10.35 -3.62 16.55
CA ILE A 447 -10.48 -2.18 16.89
C ILE A 447 -11.07 -1.45 15.68
N SER A 448 -12.25 -0.85 15.83
CA SER A 448 -12.88 -0.06 14.78
C SER A 448 -12.25 1.33 14.70
N VAL A 449 -11.72 1.69 13.53
CA VAL A 449 -10.99 2.94 13.28
C VAL A 449 -11.56 3.70 12.10
N MET A 450 -11.48 5.02 12.16
CA MET A 450 -11.97 5.95 11.17
C MET A 450 -10.82 6.18 10.24
N ARG A 451 -11.12 6.30 8.96
CA ARG A 451 -10.13 6.41 7.89
C ARG A 451 -10.38 7.67 7.09
N SER A 452 -9.34 8.49 7.00
CA SER A 452 -9.30 9.71 6.20
C SER A 452 -8.23 9.60 5.12
N THR A 453 -8.68 9.49 3.87
CA THR A 453 -7.82 9.52 2.70
C THR A 453 -7.81 10.93 2.13
N ILE A 454 -6.70 11.64 2.29
CA ILE A 454 -6.59 13.07 1.96
C ILE A 454 -6.04 13.21 0.55
N MET A 455 -6.93 13.15 -0.45
CA MET A 455 -6.57 13.44 -1.86
C MET A 455 -6.84 14.89 -2.25
N ASP A 456 -7.55 15.64 -1.42
CA ASP A 456 -7.87 17.04 -1.66
C ASP A 456 -6.59 17.90 -1.45
N PRO A 457 -6.06 18.57 -2.50
CA PRO A 457 -4.92 19.46 -2.35
C PRO A 457 -5.28 20.82 -1.71
N TRP A 458 -6.55 21.11 -1.45
CA TRP A 458 -7.06 22.40 -0.97
C TRP A 458 -7.51 22.41 0.50
N ILE A 459 -7.51 21.27 1.22
CA ILE A 459 -8.06 21.21 2.59
C ILE A 459 -7.36 22.14 3.60
N THR A 460 -6.13 22.60 3.32
CA THR A 460 -5.39 23.55 4.17
C THR A 460 -5.51 25.00 3.73
N GLU A 461 -6.28 25.28 2.67
CA GLU A 461 -6.62 26.64 2.26
C GLU A 461 -7.51 27.34 3.29
N TYR A 462 -7.49 28.67 3.29
CA TYR A 462 -8.20 29.47 4.28
C TYR A 462 -9.60 29.82 3.80
N VAL A 463 -10.57 29.64 4.70
CA VAL A 463 -11.97 30.06 4.54
C VAL A 463 -12.34 30.89 5.76
N ASP A 464 -12.85 32.10 5.54
CA ASP A 464 -13.27 33.03 6.61
C ASP A 464 -12.20 33.30 7.70
N GLY A 465 -10.92 33.30 7.30
CA GLY A 465 -9.79 33.64 8.17
C GLY A 465 -9.16 32.47 8.92
N ALA A 466 -9.65 31.24 8.76
CA ALA A 466 -9.07 30.03 9.34
C ALA A 466 -8.80 28.94 8.27
N PRO A 467 -7.83 28.03 8.49
CA PRO A 467 -7.63 26.89 7.60
C PRO A 467 -8.84 25.95 7.60
N PHE A 468 -9.30 25.53 6.42
CA PHE A 468 -10.48 24.66 6.28
C PHE A 468 -10.31 23.31 7.01
N VAL A 469 -9.09 22.80 7.14
CA VAL A 469 -8.77 21.60 7.92
C VAL A 469 -9.17 21.74 9.39
N GLU A 470 -9.04 22.93 9.99
CA GLU A 470 -9.46 23.17 11.37
C GLU A 470 -11.00 23.16 11.49
N TYR A 471 -11.70 23.69 10.48
CA TYR A 471 -13.16 23.61 10.40
C TYR A 471 -13.66 22.16 10.35
N ILE A 472 -13.06 21.32 9.49
CA ILE A 472 -13.43 19.91 9.38
C ILE A 472 -13.22 19.16 10.70
N VAL A 473 -12.07 19.38 11.35
CA VAL A 473 -11.79 18.74 12.64
C VAL A 473 -12.74 19.24 13.73
N ALA A 474 -13.07 20.53 13.76
CA ALA A 474 -14.05 21.07 14.70
C ALA A 474 -15.43 20.39 14.53
N LYS A 475 -15.90 20.24 13.29
CA LYS A 475 -17.18 19.57 13.00
C LYS A 475 -17.18 18.10 13.39
N LEU A 476 -16.08 17.39 13.16
CA LEU A 476 -15.92 16.03 13.65
C LEU A 476 -16.01 15.97 15.18
N PHE A 477 -15.37 16.90 15.89
CA PHE A 477 -15.39 16.94 17.35
C PHE A 477 -16.76 17.34 17.92
N ASP A 478 -17.52 18.20 17.22
CA ASP A 478 -18.92 18.50 17.58
C ASP A 478 -19.76 17.21 17.57
N ILE A 479 -19.64 16.40 16.51
CA ILE A 479 -20.31 15.10 16.40
C ILE A 479 -19.88 14.16 17.53
N VAL A 480 -18.58 14.11 17.85
CA VAL A 480 -18.08 13.27 18.94
C VAL A 480 -18.66 13.71 20.28
N ARG A 481 -18.80 15.01 20.54
CA ARG A 481 -19.44 15.53 21.77
C ARG A 481 -20.89 15.08 21.89
N GLU A 482 -21.65 15.08 20.80
CA GLU A 482 -23.03 14.57 20.79
C GLU A 482 -23.07 13.09 21.18
N VAL A 483 -22.18 12.26 20.60
CA VAL A 483 -22.11 10.83 20.93
C VAL A 483 -21.66 10.64 22.39
N VAL A 484 -20.73 11.44 22.90
CA VAL A 484 -20.31 11.39 24.32
C VAL A 484 -21.49 11.68 25.25
N ALA A 485 -22.30 12.70 24.94
CA ALA A 485 -23.49 13.02 25.73
C ALA A 485 -24.54 11.89 25.69
N GLU A 486 -24.69 11.22 24.54
CA GLU A 486 -25.55 10.05 24.38
C GLU A 486 -25.09 8.88 25.27
N VAL A 487 -23.81 8.49 25.19
CA VAL A 487 -23.30 7.31 25.92
C VAL A 487 -23.17 7.54 27.43
N ARG A 488 -23.08 8.80 27.89
CA ARG A 488 -23.09 9.14 29.32
C ARG A 488 -24.49 9.18 29.92
N GLY A 489 -25.54 9.17 29.09
CA GLY A 489 -26.91 9.39 29.56
C GLY A 489 -27.18 10.84 29.97
N ASP A 490 -26.33 11.79 29.56
CA ASP A 490 -26.48 13.23 29.82
C ASP A 490 -27.56 13.88 28.93
N SER A 491 -28.31 13.07 28.18
CA SER A 491 -29.42 13.51 27.34
C SER A 491 -30.66 13.86 28.18
N ALA A 492 -30.59 14.97 28.89
CA ALA A 492 -31.76 15.71 29.38
C ALA A 492 -31.73 17.15 28.85
N MET A 493 -32.65 17.44 27.91
CA MET A 493 -33.04 18.78 27.41
C MET A 493 -31.98 19.49 26.54
N SER A 494 -32.21 19.67 25.24
CA SER A 494 -33.17 20.66 24.74
C SER A 494 -34.06 20.19 23.59
N VAL A 495 -35.35 20.41 23.83
CA VAL A 495 -36.52 20.38 22.94
C VAL A 495 -36.52 21.61 22.02
N GLY A 496 -37.16 21.52 20.85
CA GLY A 496 -37.58 22.70 20.07
C GLY A 496 -38.09 22.37 18.69
#